data_AF-A0A7Y5DW12-F1
#
_entry.id   AF-A0A7Y5DW12-F1
#
_cell.length_a   1.000
_cell.length_b   1.000
_cell.length_c   1.000
_cell.angle_alpha   90.00
_cell.angle_beta   90.00
_cell.angle_gamma   90.00
#
_symmetry.space_group_name_H-M   'P 1'
#
loop_
_entity.id
_entity.type
_entity.pdbx_description
1 polymer ?
#
loop_
_entity_poly.entity_id
_entity_poly.type
_entity_poly.pdbx_seq_one_letter_code
_entity_poly.pdbx_strand_id
1 'polypeptide(L)'
;MSNSEVDIQARVVSIVRRTSAVAAAEITGDTDLVLDLAFDSLRIAELAAGLEEAFDRTFDLPEWVYESGGRHSLTVGSLVSFTVRTLRTNAP
;
A
#
# COMPACT_ATOMS: atom_id res chain seq x y z
N MET A 1 -3.37 14.11 15.03
CA MET A 1 -2.04 14.20 14.38
C MET A 1 -2.29 14.37 12.89
N SER A 2 -1.91 15.50 12.29
CA SER A 2 -1.92 15.61 10.83
C SER A 2 -0.76 14.80 10.30
N ASN A 3 -1.02 13.60 9.78
CA ASN A 3 0.01 12.84 9.09
C ASN A 3 0.36 13.61 7.80
N SER A 4 1.60 14.06 7.67
CA SER A 4 2.06 14.62 6.39
C SER A 4 2.10 13.50 5.34
N GLU A 5 2.03 13.83 4.05
CA GLU A 5 2.14 12.82 2.99
C GLU A 5 3.48 12.05 3.06
N VAL A 6 4.54 12.73 3.51
CA VAL A 6 5.86 12.13 3.76
C VAL A 6 5.78 11.07 4.88
N ASP A 7 5.07 11.35 5.96
CA ASP A 7 4.86 10.39 7.06
C ASP A 7 4.04 9.18 6.59
N ILE A 8 2.99 9.42 5.80
CA ILE A 8 2.17 8.36 5.21
C ILE A 8 3.03 7.47 4.32
N GLN A 9 3.82 8.07 3.42
CA GLN A 9 4.71 7.34 2.54
C GLN A 9 5.70 6.48 3.33
N ALA A 10 6.38 7.04 4.33
CA ALA A 10 7.35 6.30 5.14
C ALA A 10 6.70 5.08 5.84
N ARG A 11 5.48 5.26 6.37
CA ARG A 11 4.74 4.17 7.02
C ARG A 11 4.28 3.11 6.04
N VAL A 12 3.74 3.50 4.89
CA VAL A 12 3.35 2.56 3.82
C VAL A 12 4.56 1.74 3.38
N VAL A 13 5.70 2.37 3.10
CA VAL A 13 6.94 1.67 2.73
C VAL A 13 7.37 0.70 3.83
N SER A 14 7.29 1.10 5.11
CA SER A 14 7.62 0.21 6.23
C SER A 14 6.71 -1.01 6.30
N ILE A 15 5.42 -0.88 5.98
CA ILE A 15 4.46 -1.99 5.99
C ILE A 15 4.72 -2.91 4.81
N VAL A 16 4.91 -2.35 3.60
CA VAL A 16 5.28 -3.10 2.39
C VAL A 16 6.54 -3.94 2.62
N ARG A 17 7.57 -3.37 3.28
CA ARG A 17 8.79 -4.14 3.64
C ARG A 17 8.52 -5.31 4.56
N ARG A 18 7.58 -5.17 5.50
CA ARG A 18 7.23 -6.22 6.47
C ARG A 18 6.41 -7.35 5.85
N THR A 19 5.58 -7.04 4.86
CA THR A 19 4.66 -8.00 4.23
C THR A 19 5.18 -8.60 2.93
N SER A 20 6.22 -8.00 2.33
CA SER A 20 6.83 -8.53 1.11
C SER A 20 7.44 -9.91 1.32
N ALA A 21 7.34 -10.75 0.29
CA ALA A 21 7.99 -12.06 0.22
C ALA A 21 9.51 -11.98 0.10
N VAL A 22 10.01 -10.87 -0.44
CA VAL A 22 11.39 -10.72 -0.88
C VAL A 22 12.02 -9.49 -0.25
N ALA A 23 13.30 -9.62 0.10
CA ALA A 23 14.06 -8.48 0.59
C ALA A 23 14.46 -7.60 -0.61
N ALA A 24 13.78 -6.48 -0.78
CA ALA A 24 14.20 -5.43 -1.72
C ALA A 24 15.21 -4.50 -1.03
N ALA A 25 16.38 -4.34 -1.63
CA ALA A 25 17.41 -3.42 -1.14
C ALA A 25 16.89 -1.97 -1.14
N GLU A 26 16.17 -1.59 -2.19
CA GLU A 26 15.55 -0.30 -2.36
C GLU A 26 14.09 -0.47 -2.78
N ILE A 27 13.20 0.32 -2.16
CA ILE A 27 11.78 0.40 -2.51
C ILE A 27 11.51 1.85 -2.86
N THR A 28 11.11 2.09 -4.10
CA THR A 28 10.79 3.42 -4.64
C THR A 28 9.31 3.48 -4.99
N GLY A 29 8.82 4.65 -5.42
CA GLY A 29 7.43 4.81 -5.86
C GLY A 29 7.07 3.98 -7.10
N ASP A 30 8.07 3.59 -7.90
CA ASP A 30 7.88 2.82 -9.13
C ASP A 30 7.97 1.31 -8.92
N THR A 31 8.40 0.86 -7.73
CA THR A 31 8.50 -0.58 -7.40
C THR A 31 7.13 -1.24 -7.48
N ASP A 32 7.03 -2.30 -8.29
CA ASP A 32 5.81 -3.06 -8.50
C ASP A 32 5.57 -4.08 -7.37
N LEU A 33 4.39 -4.04 -6.76
CA LEU A 33 4.02 -4.93 -5.66
C LEU A 33 4.02 -6.39 -6.11
N VAL A 34 3.54 -6.68 -7.32
CA VAL A 34 3.36 -8.07 -7.79
C VAL A 34 4.64 -8.59 -8.44
N LEU A 35 5.22 -7.83 -9.37
CA LEU A 35 6.35 -8.27 -10.17
C LEU A 35 7.69 -8.17 -9.42
N ASP A 36 7.90 -7.10 -8.65
CA ASP A 36 9.17 -6.89 -7.96
C ASP A 36 9.14 -7.43 -6.52
N LEU A 37 8.00 -7.29 -5.84
CA LEU A 37 7.87 -7.64 -4.41
C LEU A 37 7.08 -8.93 -4.14
N ALA A 38 6.64 -9.62 -5.19
CA ALA A 38 5.93 -10.90 -5.15
C ALA A 38 4.69 -10.89 -4.24
N PHE A 39 3.92 -9.80 -4.25
CA PHE A 39 2.61 -9.76 -3.60
C PHE A 39 1.60 -10.63 -4.36
N ASP A 40 1.08 -11.63 -3.65
CA ASP A 40 -0.07 -12.44 -4.05
C ASP A 40 -1.31 -11.99 -3.27
N SER A 41 -2.46 -12.64 -3.50
CA SER A 41 -3.71 -12.28 -2.82
C SER A 41 -3.63 -12.38 -1.29
N LEU A 42 -2.84 -13.30 -0.75
CA LEU A 42 -2.64 -13.44 0.69
C LEU A 42 -1.85 -12.24 1.23
N ARG A 43 -0.73 -11.89 0.60
CA ARG A 43 0.07 -10.72 1.01
C ARG A 43 -0.67 -9.40 0.83
N ILE A 44 -1.55 -9.29 -0.16
CA ILE A 44 -2.43 -8.13 -0.30
C ILE A 44 -3.39 -8.02 0.89
N ALA A 45 -3.95 -9.13 1.38
CA ALA A 45 -4.77 -9.12 2.58
C ALA A 45 -3.96 -8.75 3.84
N GLU A 46 -2.74 -9.26 3.98
CA GLU A 46 -1.83 -8.89 5.08
C GLU A 46 -1.41 -7.40 5.03
N LEU A 47 -1.17 -6.89 3.82
CA LEU A 47 -0.89 -5.48 3.59
C LEU A 47 -2.07 -4.60 3.99
N ALA A 48 -3.30 -5.01 3.65
CA ALA A 48 -4.51 -4.31 4.07
C ALA A 48 -4.56 -4.24 5.60
N ALA A 49 -4.47 -5.39 6.29
CA ALA A 49 -4.48 -5.43 7.75
C ALA A 49 -3.38 -4.54 8.40
N GLY A 50 -2.18 -4.53 7.82
CA GLY A 50 -1.08 -3.68 8.31
C GLY A 50 -1.34 -2.17 8.12
N LEU A 51 -2.01 -1.76 7.04
CA LEU A 51 -2.45 -0.38 6.84
C LEU A 51 -3.58 -0.02 7.81
N GLU A 52 -4.52 -0.94 8.05
CA GLU A 52 -5.62 -0.72 8.98
C GLU A 52 -5.13 -0.51 10.41
N GLU A 53 -4.22 -1.36 10.87
CA GLU A 53 -3.55 -1.21 12.18
C GLU A 53 -2.80 0.13 12.27
N ALA A 54 -2.12 0.53 11.19
CA ALA A 54 -1.33 1.75 11.18
C ALA A 54 -2.19 3.02 11.19
N PHE A 55 -3.29 3.05 10.46
CA PHE A 55 -4.04 4.27 10.22
C PHE A 55 -5.43 4.32 10.87
N ASP A 56 -5.82 3.27 11.60
CA ASP A 56 -7.13 3.17 12.27
C ASP A 56 -8.29 3.38 11.28
N ARG A 57 -8.16 2.77 10.10
CA ARG A 57 -9.06 2.94 8.94
C ARG A 57 -9.08 1.69 8.09
N THR A 58 -10.24 1.35 7.53
CA THR A 58 -10.40 0.22 6.60
C THR A 58 -9.79 0.50 5.23
N PHE A 59 -9.14 -0.49 4.63
CA PHE A 59 -8.57 -0.40 3.28
C PHE A 59 -9.02 -1.58 2.42
N ASP A 60 -9.85 -1.32 1.42
CA ASP A 60 -10.27 -2.32 0.44
C ASP A 60 -9.21 -2.49 -0.68
N LEU A 61 -8.07 -3.08 -0.32
CA LEU A 61 -7.02 -3.38 -1.28
C LEU A 61 -7.41 -4.43 -2.33
N PRO A 62 -8.17 -5.50 -2.01
CA PRO A 62 -8.62 -6.43 -3.03
C PRO A 62 -9.41 -5.75 -4.15
N GLU A 63 -10.34 -4.85 -3.81
CA GLU A 63 -11.09 -4.08 -4.81
C GLU A 63 -10.16 -3.16 -5.61
N TRP A 64 -9.28 -2.41 -4.92
CA TRP A 64 -8.30 -1.54 -5.60
C TRP A 64 -7.40 -2.31 -6.61
N VAL A 65 -6.97 -3.53 -6.25
CA VAL A 65 -6.20 -4.41 -7.13
C VAL A 65 -7.02 -4.86 -8.34
N TYR A 66 -8.29 -5.22 -8.11
CA TYR A 66 -9.21 -5.62 -9.17
C TYR A 66 -9.48 -4.47 -10.17
N GLU A 67 -9.77 -3.27 -9.66
CA GLU A 67 -9.99 -2.05 -10.46
C GLU A 67 -8.77 -1.66 -11.31
N SER A 68 -7.56 -2.00 -10.84
CA SER A 68 -6.31 -1.69 -11.54
C SER A 68 -6.06 -2.56 -12.78
N GLY A 69 -6.89 -3.58 -13.04
CA GLY A 69 -6.84 -4.38 -14.27
C GLY A 69 -5.52 -5.15 -14.48
N GLY A 70 -4.72 -5.31 -13.42
CA GLY A 70 -3.50 -6.13 -13.40
C GLY A 70 -2.33 -5.67 -14.27
N ARG A 71 -2.30 -4.46 -14.85
CA ARG A 71 -1.21 -4.06 -15.77
C ARG A 71 -0.61 -2.68 -15.65
N HIS A 72 -1.23 -1.71 -14.98
CA HIS A 72 -0.60 -0.42 -14.76
C HIS A 72 -0.94 0.11 -13.37
N SER A 73 0.09 0.33 -12.56
CA SER A 73 0.03 0.99 -11.24
C SER A 73 -0.33 0.14 -10.01
N LEU A 74 0.13 -1.11 -9.88
CA LEU A 74 0.27 -1.71 -8.54
C LEU A 74 1.66 -1.41 -7.99
N THR A 75 2.07 -0.15 -8.02
CA THR A 75 3.35 0.26 -7.47
C THR A 75 3.20 0.72 -6.02
N VAL A 76 4.32 0.85 -5.32
CA VAL A 76 4.31 1.46 -3.98
C VAL A 76 3.80 2.91 -4.03
N GLY A 77 4.09 3.66 -5.09
CA GLY A 77 3.62 5.04 -5.26
C GLY A 77 2.09 5.13 -5.44
N SER A 78 1.49 4.19 -6.18
CA SER A 78 0.03 4.15 -6.32
C SER A 78 -0.65 3.67 -5.04
N LEU A 79 -0.04 2.76 -4.28
CA LEU A 79 -0.49 2.38 -2.95
C LEU A 79 -0.48 3.58 -1.99
N VAL A 80 0.61 4.37 -1.98
CA VAL A 80 0.68 5.61 -1.19
C VAL A 80 -0.44 6.57 -1.59
N SER A 81 -0.65 6.76 -2.89
CA SER A 81 -1.71 7.63 -3.43
C SER A 81 -3.10 7.16 -3.02
N PHE A 82 -3.35 5.85 -3.08
CA PHE A 82 -4.57 5.22 -2.60
C PHE A 82 -4.75 5.47 -1.10
N THR A 83 -3.71 5.23 -0.28
CA THR A 83 -3.76 5.47 1.17
C THR A 83 -4.08 6.93 1.49
N VAL A 84 -3.39 7.89 0.86
CA VAL A 84 -3.63 9.33 1.05
C VAL A 84 -5.08 9.69 0.68
N ARG A 85 -5.59 9.18 -0.44
CA ARG A 85 -6.98 9.40 -0.85
C ARG A 85 -7.94 8.87 0.20
N THR A 86 -7.80 7.60 0.61
CA THR A 86 -8.67 6.94 1.59
C THR A 86 -8.72 7.67 2.94
N LEU A 87 -7.58 8.20 3.40
CA LEU A 87 -7.51 8.98 4.64
C LEU A 87 -8.18 10.37 4.51
N ARG A 88 -8.30 10.91 3.30
CA ARG A 88 -8.95 12.19 3.01
C ARG A 88 -10.45 12.09 2.79
N THR A 89 -10.93 11.04 2.11
CA THR A 89 -12.36 10.90 1.76
C THR A 89 -13.26 10.47 2.91
N ASN A 90 -12.69 9.92 4.00
CA ASN A 90 -13.44 9.41 5.16
C ASN A 90 -13.20 10.22 6.44
N ALA A 91 -13.06 11.54 6.32
CA ALA A 91 -13.23 12.42 7.47
C ALA A 91 -14.73 12.52 7.79
N PRO A 92 -15.16 12.34 9.05
CA PRO A 92 -16.56 12.54 9.44
C PRO A 92 -17.05 13.96 9.15
#